data_AF-A0A7Y3CPS3-F1
#
_entry.id   AF-A0A7Y3CPS3-F1
#
_cell.length_a   1.000
_cell.length_b   1.000
_cell.length_c   1.000
_cell.angle_alpha   90.00
_cell.angle_beta   90.00
_cell.angle_gamma   90.00
#
_symmetry.space_group_name_H-M   'P 1'
#
loop_
_entity.id
_entity.type
_entity.pdbx_description
1 polymer ?
#
loop_
_entity_poly.entity_id
_entity_poly.type
_entity_poly.pdbx_seq_one_letter_code
_entity_poly.pdbx_strand_id
1 'polypeptide(L)' 'MSNELRLIIVSGLSGSGKTVALHVLEDLGYYCIDNLPANLLKAAVDEVRSSSK' A
#
# COMPACT_ATOMS: atom_id res chain seq x y z
N MET A 1 18.78 12.01 -5.01
CA MET A 1 17.71 11.47 -4.15
C MET A 1 17.16 10.23 -4.84
N SER A 2 17.47 9.04 -4.33
CA SER A 2 16.97 7.77 -4.88
C SER A 2 15.45 7.76 -4.72
N ASN A 3 14.70 7.74 -5.82
CA ASN A 3 13.25 7.55 -5.78
C ASN A 3 12.99 6.06 -5.55
N GLU A 4 13.10 5.62 -4.30
CA GLU A 4 12.91 4.24 -3.92
C GLU A 4 11.44 3.98 -3.59
N LEU A 5 10.87 2.97 -4.25
CA LEU A 5 9.50 2.54 -3.99
C LEU A 5 9.36 2.06 -2.55
N ARG A 6 8.50 2.73 -1.77
CA ARG A 6 8.17 2.33 -0.40
C ARG A 6 6.86 1.58 -0.37
N LEU A 7 6.93 0.27 -0.08
CA LEU A 7 5.79 -0.59 0.16
C LEU A 7 5.51 -0.70 1.66
N ILE A 8 4.27 -0.42 2.08
CA ILE A 8 3.82 -0.55 3.47
C ILE A 8 2.70 -1.59 3.51
N ILE A 9 2.82 -2.58 4.41
CA ILE A 9 1.78 -3.58 4.66
C ILE A 9 1.14 -3.29 6.02
N VAL A 10 -0.14 -2.95 6.01
CA VAL A 10 -0.93 -2.73 7.23
C VAL A 10 -1.64 -4.04 7.60
N SER A 11 -1.38 -4.54 8.81
CA SER A 11 -1.98 -5.77 9.34
C SER A 11 -2.45 -5.57 10.78
N GLY A 12 -3.26 -6.50 11.29
CA GLY A 12 -3.82 -6.47 12.63
C GLY A 12 -5.19 -7.14 12.74
N LEU A 13 -5.63 -7.41 13.96
CA LEU A 13 -6.94 -8.01 14.24
C LEU A 13 -8.10 -7.09 13.80
N SER A 14 -9.31 -7.65 13.72
CA SER A 14 -10.51 -6.83 13.52
C SER A 14 -10.64 -5.80 14.64
N GLY A 15 -10.91 -4.54 14.30
CA GLY A 15 -10.97 -3.43 15.25
C GLY A 15 -9.64 -2.80 15.66
N SER A 16 -8.48 -3.29 15.19
CA SER A 16 -7.17 -2.75 15.58
C SER A 16 -6.80 -1.39 14.93
N GLY A 17 -7.72 -0.75 14.21
CA GLY A 17 -7.50 0.55 13.58
C GLY A 17 -6.84 0.54 12.20
N LYS A 18 -6.84 -0.60 11.46
CA LYS A 18 -6.25 -0.68 10.11
C LYS A 18 -6.80 0.39 9.14
N THR A 19 -8.12 0.62 9.17
CA THR A 19 -8.77 1.65 8.35
C THR A 19 -8.27 3.05 8.68
N VAL A 20 -8.07 3.36 9.97
CA VAL A 20 -7.51 4.65 10.39
C VAL A 20 -6.06 4.80 9.90
N ALA A 21 -5.26 3.73 9.99
CA ALA A 21 -3.90 3.74 9.47
C ALA A 21 -3.85 3.97 7.95
N LEU A 22 -4.76 3.35 7.17
CA LEU A 22 -4.87 3.58 5.73
C LEU A 22 -5.22 5.04 5.41
N HIS A 23 -6.21 5.63 6.08
CA HIS A 23 -6.55 7.05 5.85
C HIS A 23 -5.38 7.99 6.14
N VAL A 24 -4.63 7.76 7.22
CA VAL A 24 -3.43 8.57 7.53
C VAL A 24 -2.36 8.39 6.45
N LEU A 25 -2.19 7.19 5.91
CA LEU A 25 -1.25 6.96 4.81
C LEU A 25 -1.69 7.67 3.53
N GLU A 26 -2.99 7.69 3.22
CA GLU A 26 -3.55 8.46 2.11
C GLU A 26 -3.29 9.96 2.26
N ASP A 27 -3.51 10.53 3.46
CA ASP A 27 -3.21 11.92 3.78
C ASP A 27 -1.72 12.26 3.62
N LEU A 28 -0.84 11.28 3.86
CA LEU A 28 0.61 11.39 3.65
C LEU A 28 1.05 11.19 2.19
N GLY A 29 0.10 10.98 1.26
CA GLY A 29 0.34 10.85 -0.17
C GLY A 29 0.65 9.43 -0.64
N TYR A 30 0.37 8.40 0.17
CA TYR A 30 0.49 7.01 -0.26
C TYR A 30 -0.75 6.55 -1.05
N TYR A 31 -0.52 5.74 -2.07
CA TYR A 31 -1.59 4.98 -2.72
C TYR A 31 -1.91 3.73 -1.88
N CYS A 32 -3.11 3.68 -1.32
CA CYS A 32 -3.55 2.60 -0.45
C CYS A 32 -4.49 1.64 -1.20
N ILE A 33 -4.29 0.33 -1.00
CA ILE A 33 -5.16 -0.72 -1.52
C ILE A 33 -5.65 -1.55 -0.34
N ASP A 34 -6.95 -1.48 -0.03
CA ASP A 34 -7.56 -2.31 0.99
C ASP A 34 -8.04 -3.65 0.41
N ASN A 35 -8.06 -4.68 1.25
CA ASN A 35 -8.57 -6.02 0.93
C ASN A 35 -7.99 -6.64 -0.36
N LEU A 36 -6.72 -6.36 -0.69
CA LEU A 36 -6.04 -6.96 -1.84
C LEU A 36 -5.75 -8.45 -1.58
N PRO A 37 -6.21 -9.36 -2.45
CA PRO A 37 -5.81 -10.76 -2.40
C PRO A 37 -4.29 -10.93 -2.50
N ALA A 38 -3.70 -11.76 -1.63
CA ALA A 38 -2.24 -11.91 -1.52
C ALA A 38 -1.56 -12.37 -2.83
N ASN A 39 -2.26 -13.15 -3.65
CA ASN A 39 -1.77 -13.60 -4.96
C ASN A 39 -1.64 -12.46 -5.99
N LEU A 40 -2.33 -11.32 -5.79
CA LEU A 40 -2.26 -10.15 -6.67
C LEU A 40 -1.21 -9.14 -6.23
N LEU A 41 -0.63 -9.27 -5.03
CA LEU A 41 0.35 -8.32 -4.47
C LEU A 41 1.53 -8.09 -5.42
N LYS A 42 2.11 -9.17 -5.96
CA LYS A 42 3.24 -9.07 -6.88
C LYS A 42 2.89 -8.31 -8.15
N ALA A 43 1.74 -8.61 -8.76
CA ALA A 43 1.29 -7.94 -9.97
C ALA A 43 1.02 -6.44 -9.73
N ALA A 44 0.41 -6.09 -8.60
CA ALA A 44 0.16 -4.70 -8.22
C ALA A 44 1.46 -3.89 -8.05
N VAL A 45 2.45 -4.47 -7.36
CA VAL A 45 3.76 -3.80 -7.17
C VAL A 45 4.52 -3.67 -8.50
N ASP A 46 4.50 -4.71 -9.34
CA ASP A 46 5.14 -4.69 -10.65
C ASP A 46 4.54 -3.57 -11.55
N GLU A 47 3.22 -3.38 -11.50
CA GLU A 47 2.51 -2.33 -12.26
C GLU A 47 2.79 -0.91 -11.75
N VAL A 48 2.80 -0.69 -10.43
CA VAL A 48 3.15 0.63 -9.86
C VAL A 48 4.59 0.98 -10.19
N ARG A 49 5.48 -0.02 -10.24
CA ARG A 49 6.88 0.15 -10.62
C ARG A 49 7.06 0.44 -12.11
N SER A 50 6.24 -0.13 -12.98
CA SER A 50 6.29 0.12 -14.42
C SER A 50 5.73 1.50 -14.79
N SER A 51 4.70 1.95 -14.09
CA SER A 51 4.02 3.25 -14.31
C SER A 51 4.87 4.47 -13.92
N SER A 52 5.92 4.30 -13.12
CA SER A 52 6.85 5.38 -12.74
C SER A 52 7.94 5.66 -13.81
N LYS A 53 7.73 5.19 -15.05
CA LYS A 53 8.68 5.29 -16.16
C LYS A 53 8.15 6.20 -17.27
#